data_AF-A0A1E5GU22-F1
#
_entry.id   AF-A0A1E5GU22-F1
#
_cell.length_a   1.000
_cell.length_b   1.000
_cell.length_c   1.000
_cell.angle_alpha   90.00
_cell.angle_beta   90.00
_cell.angle_gamma   90.00
#
_symmetry.space_group_name_H-M   'P 1'
#
loop_
_entity.id
_entity.type
_entity.pdbx_description
1 polymer ?
#
loop_
_entity_poly.entity_id
_entity_poly.type
_entity_poly.pdbx_seq_one_letter_code
_entity_poly.pdbx_strand_id
1 'polypeptide(L)'
;MEEQIQIVELSDNTIKKISKELHKLNLLEKKKLRDNAYHNTKLLLSNYHLLKSHCEIISEQVTDELTSGVWGEDRFHLTALLENKAKTSKLMDHVDRSMNEFKKKNPTGYAMLKMKYLNDVKLSDADIAAEYRVDRSVITKRITEYLNKLSIILFGVEVVMSNF
;
A
#
# COMPACT_ATOMS: atom_id res chain seq x y z
N MET A 1 -32.96 -4.63 -33.61
CA MET A 1 -33.15 -3.51 -32.67
C MET A 1 -31.83 -2.77 -32.65
N GLU A 2 -31.73 -1.66 -33.38
CA GLU A 2 -30.47 -0.88 -33.48
C GLU A 2 -30.35 0.00 -32.22
N GLU A 3 -29.26 -0.15 -31.47
CA GLU A 3 -28.95 0.76 -30.37
C GLU A 3 -28.61 2.14 -30.93
N GLN A 4 -29.47 3.12 -30.66
CA GLN A 4 -29.18 4.52 -30.94
C GLN A 4 -28.10 5.00 -29.95
N ILE A 5 -26.89 5.19 -30.46
CA ILE A 5 -25.79 5.82 -29.71
C ILE A 5 -26.14 7.32 -29.57
N GLN A 6 -26.51 7.75 -28.36
CA GLN A 6 -26.61 9.16 -28.02
C GLN A 6 -25.21 9.75 -27.86
N ILE A 7 -24.80 10.57 -28.82
CA ILE A 7 -23.59 11.41 -28.69
C ILE A 7 -24.01 12.68 -27.94
N VAL A 8 -23.56 12.82 -26.69
CA VAL A 8 -23.77 14.03 -25.88
C VAL A 8 -22.57 14.94 -26.06
N GLU A 9 -22.78 16.07 -26.74
CA GLU A 9 -21.75 17.10 -26.89
C GLU A 9 -21.69 17.96 -25.62
N LEU A 10 -20.54 17.93 -24.93
CA LEU A 10 -20.34 18.71 -23.70
C LEU A 10 -19.93 20.14 -24.04
N SER A 11 -20.63 21.14 -23.50
CA SER A 11 -20.21 22.54 -23.66
C SER A 11 -18.83 22.79 -23.04
N ASP A 12 -18.07 23.73 -23.61
CA ASP A 12 -16.75 24.16 -23.07
C ASP A 12 -16.81 24.55 -21.59
N ASN A 13 -17.92 25.16 -21.15
CA ASN A 13 -18.14 25.53 -19.76
C ASN A 13 -18.29 24.29 -18.87
N THR A 14 -18.97 23.25 -19.36
CA THR A 14 -19.11 21.96 -18.66
C THR A 14 -17.76 21.26 -18.54
N ILE A 15 -16.99 21.19 -19.62
CA ILE A 15 -15.63 20.61 -19.64
C ILE A 15 -14.73 21.35 -18.64
N LYS A 16 -14.77 22.68 -18.64
CA LYS A 16 -13.97 23.51 -17.72
C LYS A 16 -14.36 23.29 -16.25
N LYS A 17 -15.65 23.11 -15.95
CA LYS A 17 -16.11 22.77 -14.59
C LYS A 17 -15.66 21.39 -14.16
N ILE A 18 -15.81 20.38 -15.02
CA ILE A 18 -15.35 19.01 -14.74
C ILE A 18 -13.85 19.00 -14.49
N SER A 19 -13.06 19.66 -15.34
CA SER A 19 -11.61 19.75 -15.19
C SER A 19 -11.20 20.39 -13.86
N LYS A 20 -11.87 21.48 -13.45
CA LYS A 20 -11.62 22.13 -12.16
C LYS A 20 -11.94 21.23 -10.97
N GLU A 21 -13.09 20.56 -10.97
CA GLU A 21 -13.47 19.65 -9.89
C GLU A 21 -12.55 18.43 -9.83
N LEU A 22 -12.20 17.84 -10.98
CA LEU A 22 -11.23 16.74 -11.05
C LEU A 22 -9.87 17.15 -10.47
N HIS A 23 -9.39 18.35 -10.83
CA HIS A 23 -8.15 18.88 -10.28
C HIS A 23 -8.23 19.03 -8.75
N LYS A 24 -9.33 19.59 -8.24
CA LYS A 24 -9.57 19.73 -6.79
C LYS A 24 -9.60 18.38 -6.08
N LEU A 25 -10.27 17.38 -6.66
CA LEU A 25 -10.32 16.02 -6.11
C LEU A 25 -8.91 15.38 -6.07
N ASN A 26 -8.12 15.52 -7.13
CA ASN A 26 -6.74 15.05 -7.17
C ASN A 26 -5.87 15.72 -6.09
N LEU A 27 -6.02 17.02 -5.87
CA LEU A 27 -5.29 17.74 -4.80
C LEU A 27 -5.69 17.24 -3.41
N LEU A 28 -6.98 16.96 -3.18
CA LEU A 28 -7.48 16.40 -1.93
C LEU A 28 -6.96 14.99 -1.69
N GLU A 29 -6.90 14.16 -2.73
CA GLU A 29 -6.37 12.80 -2.65
C GLU A 29 -4.87 12.80 -2.32
N LYS A 30 -4.07 13.63 -3.00
CA LYS A 30 -2.65 13.82 -2.69
C LYS A 30 -2.43 14.31 -1.27
N LYS A 31 -3.25 15.27 -0.81
CA LYS A 31 -3.24 15.72 0.59
C LYS A 31 -3.54 14.58 1.55
N LYS A 32 -4.58 13.78 1.29
CA LYS A 32 -4.93 12.64 2.13
C LYS A 32 -3.81 11.59 2.15
N LEU A 33 -3.19 11.31 1.01
CA LEU A 33 -2.06 10.38 0.93
C LEU A 33 -0.91 10.87 1.79
N ARG A 34 -0.53 12.14 1.67
CA ARG A 34 0.51 12.78 2.47
C ARG A 34 0.20 12.69 3.96
N ASP A 35 -0.98 13.14 4.38
CA ASP A 35 -1.35 13.22 5.79
C ASP A 35 -1.42 11.82 6.43
N ASN A 36 -1.70 10.78 5.64
CA ASN A 36 -1.78 9.39 6.10
C ASN A 36 -0.55 8.53 5.77
N ALA A 37 0.51 9.09 5.16
CA ALA A 37 1.63 8.30 4.64
C ALA A 37 2.28 7.43 5.73
N TYR A 38 2.58 8.01 6.89
CA TYR A 38 3.09 7.29 8.06
C TYR A 38 2.15 6.15 8.50
N HIS A 39 0.86 6.47 8.64
CA HIS A 39 -0.14 5.52 9.09
C HIS A 39 -0.27 4.34 8.12
N ASN A 40 -0.31 4.64 6.81
CA ASN A 40 -0.39 3.64 5.76
C ASN A 40 0.87 2.76 5.72
N THR A 41 2.06 3.33 5.85
CA THR A 41 3.31 2.56 5.95
C THR A 41 3.28 1.63 7.16
N LYS A 42 2.85 2.12 8.33
CA LYS A 42 2.71 1.30 9.52
C LYS A 42 1.71 0.17 9.31
N LEU A 43 0.56 0.45 8.70
CA LEU A 43 -0.50 -0.53 8.44
C LEU A 43 -0.04 -1.64 7.49
N LEU A 44 0.67 -1.25 6.41
CA LEU A 44 1.26 -2.20 5.46
C LEU A 44 2.24 -3.14 6.15
N LEU A 45 3.15 -2.62 6.97
CA LEU A 45 4.13 -3.45 7.67
C LEU A 45 3.49 -4.31 8.78
N SER A 46 2.52 -3.77 9.52
CA SER A 46 1.79 -4.54 10.54
C SER A 46 1.06 -5.75 9.96
N ASN A 47 0.50 -5.61 8.75
CA ASN A 47 -0.22 -6.67 8.04
C ASN A 47 0.62 -7.40 6.98
N TYR A 48 1.94 -7.19 6.96
CA TYR A 48 2.83 -7.66 5.90
C TYR A 48 2.60 -9.15 5.55
N HIS A 49 2.67 -10.03 6.54
CA HIS A 49 2.51 -11.48 6.35
C HIS A 49 1.11 -11.87 5.88
N LEU A 50 0.07 -11.20 6.37
CA LEU A 50 -1.31 -11.46 5.93
C LEU A 50 -1.50 -11.06 4.47
N LEU A 51 -0.92 -9.94 4.06
CA LEU A 51 -0.97 -9.49 2.67
C LEU A 51 -0.17 -10.40 1.74
N LYS A 52 1.01 -10.91 2.18
CA LYS A 52 1.78 -11.92 1.44
C LYS A 52 0.99 -13.22 1.29
N SER A 53 0.41 -13.73 2.38
CA SER A 53 -0.42 -14.95 2.37
C SER A 53 -1.68 -14.79 1.49
N HIS A 54 -2.33 -13.61 1.50
CA HIS A 54 -3.45 -13.32 0.61
C HIS A 54 -3.07 -13.47 -0.88
N CYS A 55 -1.86 -13.04 -1.25
CA CYS A 55 -1.35 -13.22 -2.61
C CYS A 55 -1.07 -14.70 -2.94
N GLU A 56 -0.84 -15.56 -1.96
CA GLU A 56 -0.59 -16.99 -2.16
C GLU A 56 -1.90 -17.78 -2.28
N ILE A 57 -2.86 -17.57 -1.38
CA ILE A 57 -4.15 -18.30 -1.30
C ILE A 57 -4.95 -18.18 -2.61
N ILE A 58 -5.04 -16.98 -3.18
CA ILE A 58 -5.83 -16.78 -4.40
C ILE A 58 -5.18 -17.53 -5.59
N SER A 59 -3.89 -17.88 -5.55
CA SER A 59 -3.27 -18.67 -6.63
C SER A 59 -3.88 -20.05 -6.71
N GLU A 60 -4.06 -20.67 -5.56
CA GLU A 60 -4.56 -22.03 -5.42
C GLU A 60 -6.04 -22.08 -5.83
N GLN A 61 -6.86 -21.19 -5.26
CA GLN A 61 -8.30 -21.14 -5.53
C GLN A 61 -8.64 -20.85 -7.01
N VAL A 62 -7.94 -19.90 -7.64
CA VAL A 62 -8.18 -19.57 -9.06
C VAL A 62 -7.84 -20.74 -9.98
N THR A 63 -6.79 -21.49 -9.66
CA THR A 63 -6.38 -22.66 -10.45
C THR A 63 -7.45 -23.75 -10.39
N ASP A 64 -8.03 -23.97 -9.21
CA ASP A 64 -9.09 -24.94 -8.98
C ASP A 64 -10.44 -24.52 -9.61
N GLU A 65 -10.79 -23.24 -9.56
CA GLU A 65 -12.04 -22.72 -10.12
C GLU A 65 -12.02 -22.62 -11.67
N LEU A 66 -10.89 -22.20 -12.26
CA LEU A 66 -10.74 -22.17 -13.73
C LEU A 66 -10.82 -23.56 -14.36
N THR A 67 -10.38 -24.60 -13.64
CA THR A 67 -10.45 -25.99 -14.12
C THR A 67 -11.84 -26.61 -13.98
N SER A 68 -12.68 -26.09 -13.07
CA SER A 68 -14.01 -26.63 -12.77
C SER A 68 -15.18 -25.92 -13.45
N GLY A 69 -14.91 -24.94 -14.33
CA GLY A 69 -15.93 -24.39 -15.23
C GLY A 69 -16.98 -23.52 -14.54
N VAL A 70 -16.54 -22.44 -13.91
CA VAL A 70 -17.44 -21.41 -13.33
C VAL A 70 -18.33 -20.79 -14.42
N TRP A 71 -19.61 -20.50 -14.15
CA TRP A 71 -20.51 -19.74 -15.04
C TRP A 71 -21.28 -18.68 -14.23
N GLY A 72 -21.59 -17.52 -14.83
CA GLY A 72 -22.48 -16.51 -14.24
C GLY A 72 -21.83 -15.56 -13.22
N GLU A 73 -22.58 -15.22 -12.16
CA GLU A 73 -22.24 -14.26 -11.09
C GLU A 73 -20.93 -14.61 -10.35
N ASP A 74 -20.65 -15.90 -10.20
CA ASP A 74 -19.41 -16.43 -9.62
C ASP A 74 -18.17 -16.01 -10.43
N ARG A 75 -18.28 -15.88 -11.77
CA ARG A 75 -17.16 -15.35 -12.59
C ARG A 75 -16.88 -13.88 -12.29
N PHE A 76 -17.92 -13.09 -12.02
CA PHE A 76 -17.75 -11.66 -11.70
C PHE A 76 -17.05 -11.50 -10.34
N HIS A 77 -17.47 -12.27 -9.35
CA HIS A 77 -16.80 -12.30 -8.04
C HIS A 77 -15.35 -12.77 -8.15
N LEU A 78 -15.09 -13.84 -8.91
CA LEU A 78 -13.73 -14.33 -9.17
C LEU A 78 -12.87 -13.25 -9.86
N THR A 79 -13.43 -12.52 -10.82
CA THR A 79 -12.72 -11.42 -11.50
C THR A 79 -12.33 -10.32 -10.51
N ALA A 80 -13.25 -9.90 -9.63
CA ALA A 80 -12.97 -8.90 -8.62
C ALA A 80 -11.89 -9.37 -7.60
N LEU A 81 -11.94 -10.64 -7.20
CA LEU A 81 -10.92 -11.25 -6.34
C LEU A 81 -9.54 -11.26 -7.02
N LEU A 82 -9.49 -11.65 -8.29
CA LEU A 82 -8.27 -11.64 -9.10
C LEU A 82 -7.68 -10.23 -9.27
N GLU A 83 -8.52 -9.23 -9.51
CA GLU A 83 -8.08 -7.84 -9.57
C GLU A 83 -7.50 -7.37 -8.24
N ASN A 84 -8.17 -7.68 -7.12
CA ASN A 84 -7.71 -7.32 -5.79
C ASN A 84 -6.40 -8.04 -5.43
N LYS A 85 -6.24 -9.29 -5.85
CA LYS A 85 -4.98 -10.02 -5.75
C LYS A 85 -3.88 -9.33 -6.52
N ALA A 86 -4.12 -8.99 -7.79
CA ALA A 86 -3.13 -8.36 -8.66
C ALA A 86 -2.70 -6.99 -8.10
N LYS A 87 -3.65 -6.21 -7.58
CA LYS A 87 -3.37 -4.94 -6.90
C LYS A 87 -2.52 -5.15 -5.64
N THR A 88 -2.90 -6.10 -4.79
CA THR A 88 -2.17 -6.41 -3.54
C THR A 88 -0.77 -6.94 -3.83
N SER A 89 -0.62 -7.84 -4.80
CA SER A 89 0.67 -8.40 -5.20
C SER A 89 1.62 -7.32 -5.71
N LYS A 90 1.16 -6.44 -6.62
CA LYS A 90 1.97 -5.30 -7.08
C LYS A 90 2.36 -4.36 -5.94
N LEU A 91 1.44 -4.12 -4.99
CA LEU A 91 1.71 -3.29 -3.82
C LEU A 91 2.76 -3.94 -2.91
N MET A 92 2.65 -5.25 -2.64
CA MET A 92 3.61 -5.96 -1.80
C MET A 92 4.98 -6.07 -2.46
N ASP A 93 5.06 -6.25 -3.79
CA ASP A 93 6.31 -6.17 -4.54
C ASP A 93 6.97 -4.80 -4.39
N HIS A 94 6.17 -3.73 -4.44
CA HIS A 94 6.65 -2.37 -4.21
C HIS A 94 7.14 -2.16 -2.76
N VAL A 95 6.44 -2.73 -1.77
CA VAL A 95 6.87 -2.72 -0.36
C VAL A 95 8.19 -3.45 -0.19
N ASP A 96 8.36 -4.63 -0.80
CA ASP A 96 9.59 -5.43 -0.72
C ASP A 96 10.78 -4.69 -1.34
N ARG A 97 10.60 -4.09 -2.53
CA ARG A 97 11.63 -3.26 -3.17
C ARG A 97 11.96 -2.03 -2.31
N SER A 98 10.96 -1.36 -1.76
CA SER A 98 11.15 -0.19 -0.90
C SER A 98 11.91 -0.55 0.38
N MET A 99 11.62 -1.69 0.99
CA MET A 99 12.34 -2.20 2.15
C MET A 99 13.79 -2.56 1.81
N ASN A 100 14.04 -3.13 0.63
CA ASN A 100 15.40 -3.43 0.16
C ASN A 100 16.21 -2.15 -0.09
N GLU A 101 15.62 -1.11 -0.68
CA GLU A 101 16.29 0.19 -0.81
C GLU A 101 16.52 0.88 0.55
N PHE A 102 15.55 0.78 1.46
CA PHE A 102 15.70 1.27 2.82
C PHE A 102 16.84 0.55 3.55
N LYS A 103 16.97 -0.77 3.39
CA LYS A 103 18.08 -1.56 3.95
C LYS A 103 19.44 -1.06 3.49
N LYS A 104 19.59 -0.73 2.21
CA LYS A 104 20.85 -0.20 1.66
C LYS A 104 21.22 1.14 2.28
N LYS A 105 20.23 2.03 2.47
CA LYS A 105 20.44 3.39 2.99
C LYS A 105 20.54 3.45 4.52
N ASN A 106 19.85 2.55 5.22
CA ASN A 106 19.77 2.51 6.68
C ASN A 106 19.66 1.06 7.20
N PRO A 107 20.79 0.32 7.24
CA PRO A 107 20.80 -1.09 7.66
C PRO A 107 20.26 -1.31 9.09
N THR A 108 20.63 -0.44 10.03
CA THR A 108 20.17 -0.50 11.42
C THR A 108 18.66 -0.27 11.52
N GLY A 109 18.13 0.72 10.80
CA GLY A 109 16.70 0.96 10.76
C GLY A 109 15.92 -0.19 10.15
N TYR A 110 16.44 -0.78 9.07
CA TYR A 110 15.87 -1.99 8.49
C TYR A 110 15.84 -3.14 9.50
N ALA A 111 16.92 -3.39 10.24
CA ALA A 111 16.96 -4.45 11.25
C ALA A 111 15.88 -4.26 12.33
N MET A 112 15.71 -3.04 12.83
CA MET A 112 14.67 -2.71 13.80
C MET A 112 13.26 -2.90 13.24
N LEU A 113 12.98 -2.41 12.03
CA LEU A 113 11.68 -2.62 11.38
C LEU A 113 11.42 -4.11 11.08
N LYS A 114 12.47 -4.86 10.71
CA LYS A 114 12.39 -6.29 10.47
C LYS A 114 11.99 -7.04 11.74
N MET A 115 12.68 -6.81 12.86
CA MET A 115 12.30 -7.37 14.17
C MET A 115 10.89 -7.00 14.59
N LYS A 116 10.47 -5.76 14.30
CA LYS A 116 9.17 -5.25 14.71
C LYS A 116 8.00 -5.80 13.90
N TYR A 117 8.19 -6.02 12.60
CA TYR A 117 7.08 -6.24 11.66
C TYR A 117 7.22 -7.45 10.74
N LEU A 118 8.45 -7.84 10.38
CA LEU A 118 8.70 -8.78 9.27
C LEU A 118 9.19 -10.17 9.70
N ASN A 119 9.81 -10.29 10.87
CA ASN A 119 10.14 -11.60 11.41
C ASN A 119 8.86 -12.39 11.70
N ASP A 120 8.95 -13.72 11.67
CA ASP A 120 7.85 -14.61 12.06
C ASP A 120 7.45 -14.34 13.52
N VAL A 121 8.46 -14.21 14.39
CA VAL A 121 8.30 -13.72 15.75
C VAL A 121 8.59 -12.21 15.78
N LYS A 122 7.53 -11.42 15.91
CA LYS A 122 7.59 -9.97 15.99
C LYS A 122 7.87 -9.54 17.43
N LEU A 123 8.82 -8.63 17.61
CA LEU A 123 9.24 -8.15 18.93
C LEU A 123 8.48 -6.90 19.38
N SER A 124 8.27 -6.76 20.68
CA SER A 124 7.76 -5.51 21.26
C SER A 124 8.85 -4.43 21.25
N ASP A 125 8.46 -3.16 21.50
CA ASP A 125 9.46 -2.09 21.63
C ASP A 125 10.39 -2.33 22.84
N ALA A 126 9.90 -3.02 23.87
CA ALA A 126 10.69 -3.36 25.06
C ALA A 126 11.71 -4.46 24.78
N ASP A 127 11.33 -5.48 24.01
CA ASP A 127 12.24 -6.57 23.64
C ASP A 127 13.36 -6.07 22.72
N ILE A 128 13.00 -5.23 21.73
CA ILE A 128 13.99 -4.56 20.89
C ILE A 128 14.87 -3.63 21.73
N ALA A 129 14.31 -2.92 22.70
CA ALA A 129 15.10 -2.06 23.59
C ALA A 129 16.12 -2.84 24.42
N ALA A 130 15.75 -4.02 24.91
CA ALA A 130 16.66 -4.94 25.60
C ALA A 130 17.81 -5.40 24.69
N GLU A 131 17.50 -5.81 23.45
CA GLU A 131 18.49 -6.21 22.44
C GLU A 131 19.53 -5.11 22.18
N TYR A 132 19.07 -3.86 22.05
CA TYR A 132 19.94 -2.71 21.79
C TYR A 132 20.49 -2.02 23.05
N ARG A 133 20.14 -2.50 24.25
CA ARG A 133 20.53 -1.91 25.55
C ARG A 133 20.25 -0.41 25.65
N VAL A 134 19.04 -0.02 25.25
CA VAL A 134 18.55 1.37 25.31
C VAL A 134 17.18 1.44 25.99
N ASP A 135 16.72 2.62 26.35
CA ASP A 135 15.35 2.80 26.83
C ASP A 135 14.32 2.52 25.74
N ARG A 136 13.17 1.97 26.14
CA ARG A 136 12.02 1.74 25.26
C ARG A 136 11.62 2.99 24.46
N SER A 137 11.66 4.16 25.08
CA SER A 137 11.31 5.44 24.44
C SER A 137 12.20 5.76 23.23
N VAL A 138 13.48 5.36 23.29
CA VAL A 138 14.43 5.51 22.18
C VAL A 138 14.03 4.63 21.00
N ILE A 139 13.61 3.38 21.25
CA ILE A 139 13.12 2.48 20.20
C ILE A 139 11.83 3.02 19.58
N THR A 140 10.85 3.44 20.39
CA THR A 140 9.59 3.99 19.85
C THR A 140 9.85 5.21 18.95
N LYS A 141 10.76 6.11 19.36
CA LYS A 141 11.16 7.27 18.57
C LYS A 141 11.85 6.85 17.25
N ARG A 142 12.81 5.91 17.32
CA ARG A 142 13.53 5.40 16.14
C ARG A 142 12.62 4.69 15.16
N ILE A 143 11.71 3.82 15.62
CA ILE A 143 10.73 3.15 14.75
C ILE A 143 9.86 4.18 14.04
N THR A 144 9.39 5.21 14.75
CA THR A 144 8.60 6.29 14.15
C THR A 144 9.38 7.02 13.06
N GLU A 145 10.65 7.36 13.33
CA GLU A 145 11.54 8.00 12.36
C GLU A 145 11.79 7.11 11.12
N TYR A 146 12.02 5.81 11.31
CA TYR A 146 12.26 4.89 10.22
C TYR A 146 11.03 4.63 9.37
N LEU A 147 9.83 4.56 9.98
CA LEU A 147 8.57 4.50 9.24
C LEU A 147 8.35 5.77 8.41
N ASN A 148 8.67 6.96 8.92
CA ASN A 148 8.60 8.21 8.15
C ASN A 148 9.61 8.24 6.99
N LYS A 149 10.83 7.73 7.20
CA LYS A 149 11.82 7.61 6.12
C LYS A 149 11.38 6.60 5.05
N LEU A 150 10.80 5.48 5.46
CA LEU A 150 10.29 4.46 4.55
C LEU A 150 9.06 4.95 3.79
N SER A 151 8.16 5.73 4.41
CA SER A 151 6.99 6.28 3.73
C SER A 151 7.36 7.18 2.55
N ILE A 152 8.48 7.92 2.65
CA ILE A 152 9.04 8.68 1.53
C ILE A 152 9.47 7.76 0.38
N ILE A 153 10.06 6.60 0.66
CA ILE A 153 10.45 5.64 -0.39
C ILE A 153 9.20 5.03 -1.03
N LEU A 154 8.18 4.71 -0.23
CA LEU A 154 6.93 4.08 -0.70
C LEU A 154 6.08 5.02 -1.55
N PHE A 155 5.90 6.27 -1.12
CA PHE A 155 4.93 7.20 -1.71
C PHE A 155 5.59 8.35 -2.48
N GLY A 156 6.92 8.46 -2.41
CA GLY A 156 7.70 9.39 -3.21
C GLY A 156 7.56 10.86 -2.79
N VAL A 157 7.76 11.73 -3.77
CA VAL A 157 7.90 13.18 -3.59
C VAL A 157 6.68 13.86 -2.99
N GLU A 158 5.49 13.27 -3.15
CA GLU A 158 4.22 13.76 -2.59
C GLU A 158 4.25 13.85 -1.06
N VAL A 159 5.08 13.02 -0.40
CA VAL A 159 5.30 13.09 1.06
C VAL A 159 6.27 14.21 1.44
N VAL A 160 7.24 14.52 0.56
CA VAL A 160 8.36 15.45 0.84
C VAL A 160 8.03 16.90 0.53
N MET A 161 7.18 17.20 -0.47
CA MET A 161 6.72 18.56 -0.79
C MET A 161 5.79 19.17 0.29
N SER A 162 5.92 18.70 1.53
CA SER A 162 5.22 19.16 2.73
C SER A 162 6.06 20.09 3.62
N ASN A 163 7.35 20.25 3.32
CA ASN A 163 8.29 21.02 4.15
C ASN A 163 8.75 22.37 3.52
N PHE A 164 8.12 22.79 2.43
CA PHE A 164 8.30 24.10 1.78
C PHE A 164 6.94 24.71 1.49
#